data_AF-A0A2V6U088-F1
#
_entry.id   AF-A0A2V6U088-F1
#
_cell.length_a   1.000
_cell.length_b   1.000
_cell.length_c   1.000
_cell.angle_alpha   90.00
_cell.angle_beta   90.00
_cell.angle_gamma   90.00
#
_symmetry.space_group_name_H-M   'P 1'
#
loop_
_entity.id
_entity.type
_entity.pdbx_description
1 polymer ?
#
loop_
_entity_poly.entity_id
_entity_poly.type
_entity_poly.pdbx_seq_one_letter_code
_entity_poly.pdbx_strand_id
1 'polypeptide(L)'
;MAAGGTFTYGTYPDIEGLVQEQASEIDPKRREATLHRIQQLIHDKAMFAPIWELAFLNGHGPRVAESGLTLIAGHPYSAPYEDLRLKGK
;
A
#
# COMPACT_ATOMS: atom_id res chain seq x y z
N MET A 1 -2.51 -2.88 -10.91
CA MET A 1 -3.46 -3.28 -11.96
C MET A 1 -3.50 -2.16 -12.98
N ALA A 2 -2.77 -2.32 -14.08
CA ALA A 2 -2.88 -1.46 -15.25
C ALA A 2 -3.05 -2.42 -16.43
N ALA A 3 -4.01 -2.15 -17.32
CA ALA A 3 -4.21 -2.97 -18.50
C ALA A 3 -2.87 -3.18 -19.24
N GLY A 4 -2.48 -4.44 -19.44
CA GLY A 4 -1.25 -4.80 -20.16
C GLY A 4 0.01 -5.00 -19.30
N GLY A 5 -0.08 -4.93 -17.97
CA GLY A 5 1.06 -5.28 -17.09
C GLY A 5 1.33 -6.79 -17.05
N THR A 6 2.59 -7.17 -16.86
CA THR A 6 3.02 -8.58 -16.79
C THR A 6 2.35 -9.38 -15.67
N PHE A 7 1.90 -8.69 -14.61
CA PHE A 7 1.27 -9.30 -13.43
C PHE A 7 -0.24 -9.00 -13.32
N THR A 8 -0.89 -8.64 -14.43
CA THR A 8 -2.34 -8.37 -14.41
C THR A 8 -3.13 -9.67 -14.51
N TYR A 9 -4.08 -9.88 -13.60
CA TYR A 9 -4.99 -11.03 -13.60
C TYR A 9 -6.44 -10.53 -13.54
N GLY A 10 -7.18 -10.75 -14.63
CA GLY A 10 -8.53 -10.18 -14.81
C GLY A 10 -8.48 -8.66 -15.03
N THR A 11 -9.00 -8.19 -16.18
CA THR A 11 -9.16 -6.76 -16.44
C THR A 11 -10.60 -6.36 -16.17
N TYR A 12 -10.78 -5.22 -15.51
CA TYR A 12 -12.09 -4.66 -15.16
C TYR A 12 -12.14 -3.24 -15.72
N PRO A 13 -12.57 -3.05 -16.98
CA PRO A 13 -12.49 -1.75 -17.66
C PRO A 13 -13.22 -0.63 -16.92
N ASP A 14 -14.31 -0.96 -16.23
CA ASP A 14 -15.08 -0.04 -15.39
C ASP A 14 -14.26 0.47 -14.18
N ILE A 15 -13.45 -0.40 -13.57
CA ILE A 15 -12.57 -0.04 -12.45
C ILE A 15 -11.31 0.67 -12.96
N GLU A 16 -10.71 0.20 -14.05
CA GLU A 16 -9.50 0.79 -14.62
C GLU A 16 -9.72 2.24 -15.07
N GLY A 17 -10.86 2.54 -15.70
CA GLY A 17 -11.23 3.91 -16.08
C GLY A 17 -11.31 4.82 -14.85
N LEU A 18 -11.96 4.37 -13.78
CA LEU A 18 -12.08 5.12 -12.53
C LEU A 18 -10.73 5.32 -11.83
N VAL A 19 -9.83 4.34 -11.88
CA VAL A 19 -8.48 4.47 -11.32
C VAL A 19 -7.68 5.56 -12.05
N GLN A 20 -7.79 5.65 -13.37
CA GLN A 20 -7.14 6.71 -14.16
C GLN A 20 -7.72 8.11 -13.87
N GLU A 21 -9.05 8.19 -13.74
CA GLU A 21 -9.75 9.42 -13.35
C GLU A 21 -9.32 9.88 -11.95
N GLN A 22 -9.36 8.97 -10.97
CA GLN A 22 -8.97 9.21 -9.58
C GLN A 22 -7.50 9.65 -9.46
N ALA A 23 -6.60 9.10 -10.27
CA ALA A 23 -5.19 9.48 -10.28
C ALA A 23 -4.93 10.89 -10.85
N SER A 24 -5.80 11.35 -11.75
CA SER A 24 -5.67 12.66 -12.41
C SER A 24 -6.49 13.77 -11.74
N GLU A 25 -7.41 13.41 -10.83
CA GLU A 25 -8.27 14.37 -10.11
C GLU A 25 -7.50 15.13 -9.02
N ILE A 26 -7.66 16.46 -9.04
CA ILE A 26 -6.98 17.41 -8.16
C ILE A 26 -7.86 17.77 -6.96
N ASP A 27 -9.18 17.85 -7.15
CA ASP A 27 -10.11 18.16 -6.08
C ASP A 27 -10.18 17.01 -5.07
N PRO A 28 -9.82 17.23 -3.78
CA PRO A 28 -9.75 16.16 -2.80
C PRO A 28 -11.09 15.44 -2.57
N LYS A 29 -12.21 16.17 -2.62
CA LYS A 29 -13.54 15.62 -2.35
C LYS A 29 -14.01 14.73 -3.50
N ARG A 30 -13.78 15.16 -4.74
CA ARG A 30 -14.05 14.35 -5.93
C ARG A 30 -13.17 13.12 -5.95
N ARG A 31 -11.87 13.28 -5.67
CA ARG A 31 -10.92 12.16 -5.61
C ARG A 31 -11.31 11.11 -4.57
N GLU A 32 -11.77 11.55 -3.39
CA GLU A 32 -12.29 10.67 -2.33
C GLU A 32 -13.57 9.94 -2.77
N ALA A 33 -14.53 10.64 -3.38
CA ALA A 33 -15.75 10.02 -3.86
C ALA A 33 -15.47 8.95 -4.93
N THR A 34 -14.57 9.22 -5.87
CA THR A 34 -14.16 8.25 -6.89
C THR A 34 -13.44 7.05 -6.26
N LEU A 35 -12.58 7.28 -5.25
CA LEU A 35 -11.92 6.20 -4.50
C LEU A 35 -12.94 5.28 -3.81
N HIS A 36 -13.94 5.84 -3.13
CA HIS A 36 -15.00 5.03 -2.52
C HIS A 36 -15.80 4.23 -3.55
N ARG A 37 -16.05 4.81 -4.73
CA ARG A 37 -16.72 4.09 -5.82
C ARG A 37 -15.90 2.89 -6.31
N ILE A 38 -14.58 3.06 -6.46
CA ILE A 38 -13.66 1.98 -6.82
C ILE A 38 -13.69 0.87 -5.76
N GLN A 39 -13.57 1.24 -4.47
CA GLN A 39 -13.61 0.28 -3.36
C GLN A 39 -14.92 -0.50 -3.31
N GLN A 40 -16.06 0.16 -3.54
CA GLN A 40 -17.36 -0.49 -3.60
C GLN A 40 -17.44 -1.53 -4.73
N LEU A 41 -16.97 -1.18 -5.94
CA LEU A 41 -16.96 -2.10 -7.07
C LEU A 41 -16.06 -3.32 -6.83
N ILE A 42 -14.89 -3.11 -6.20
CA ILE A 42 -13.97 -4.18 -5.82
C ILE A 42 -14.64 -5.14 -4.83
N HIS A 43 -15.35 -4.59 -3.84
CA HIS A 43 -16.09 -5.36 -2.85
C HIS A 43 -17.25 -6.15 -3.50
N ASP A 44 -18.09 -5.48 -4.29
CA ASP A 44 -19.29 -6.09 -4.90
C ASP A 44 -18.94 -7.21 -5.89
N LYS A 45 -17.77 -7.11 -6.55
CA LYS A 45 -17.26 -8.14 -7.45
C LYS A 45 -16.46 -9.23 -6.72
N ALA A 46 -16.36 -9.19 -5.39
CA ALA A 46 -15.61 -10.14 -4.57
C ALA A 46 -14.17 -10.39 -5.06
N MET A 47 -13.48 -9.32 -5.50
CA MET A 47 -12.14 -9.44 -6.10
C MET A 47 -11.06 -9.87 -5.10
N PHE A 48 -11.29 -9.66 -3.80
CA PHE A 48 -10.39 -10.07 -2.72
C PHE A 48 -11.18 -10.75 -1.61
N ALA A 49 -10.61 -11.82 -1.05
CA ALA A 49 -11.07 -12.43 0.18
C ALA A 49 -10.16 -11.97 1.33
N PRO A 50 -10.65 -11.13 2.28
CA PRO A 50 -9.84 -10.69 3.40
C PRO A 50 -9.74 -11.82 4.43
N ILE A 51 -8.75 -12.70 4.28
CA ILE A 51 -8.56 -13.84 5.19
C ILE A 51 -7.76 -13.40 6.42
N TRP A 52 -6.63 -12.72 6.22
CA TRP A 52 -5.68 -12.36 7.29
C TRP A 52 -5.45 -10.87 7.37
N GLU A 53 -5.37 -10.35 8.59
CA GLU A 53 -4.80 -9.04 8.89
C GLU A 53 -3.33 -9.24 9.30
N LEU A 54 -2.40 -8.75 8.47
CA LEU A 54 -0.98 -8.96 8.71
C LEU A 54 -0.50 -8.08 9.86
N ALA A 55 -0.22 -8.69 11.01
CA ALA A 55 0.54 -8.04 12.07
C ALA A 55 2.02 -7.95 11.66
N PHE A 56 2.54 -6.73 11.51
CA PHE A 56 3.96 -6.49 11.21
C PHE A 56 4.82 -6.71 12.47
N LEU A 57 5.00 -7.98 12.84
CA LEU A 57 5.90 -8.40 13.90
C LEU A 57 7.34 -8.29 13.41
N ASN A 58 8.08 -7.34 13.97
CA ASN A 58 9.44 -7.05 13.55
C ASN A 58 10.45 -7.40 14.64
N GLY A 59 11.63 -7.89 14.23
CA GLY A 59 12.76 -8.16 15.12
C GLY A 59 14.02 -7.50 14.59
N HIS A 60 14.89 -7.05 15.50
CA HIS A 60 16.22 -6.53 15.15
C HIS A 60 17.30 -7.16 16.04
N GLY A 61 18.53 -7.23 15.53
CA GLY A 61 19.64 -7.86 16.23
C GLY A 61 20.14 -7.06 17.44
N PRO A 62 20.77 -7.70 18.44
CA PRO A 62 21.20 -7.05 19.68
C PRO A 62 22.22 -5.92 19.49
N ARG A 63 22.93 -5.90 18.35
CA ARG A 63 23.90 -4.86 17.98
C ARG A 63 23.27 -3.61 17.35
N VAL A 64 21.98 -3.65 16.99
CA VAL A 64 21.27 -2.53 16.38
C VAL A 64 20.84 -1.57 17.48
N ALA A 65 21.19 -0.29 17.33
CA ALA A 65 20.76 0.79 18.20
C ALA A 65 19.50 1.47 17.66
N GLU A 66 19.45 1.68 16.34
CA GLU A 66 18.31 2.27 15.63
C GLU A 66 18.00 1.37 14.43
N SER A 67 16.81 0.76 14.43
CA SER A 67 16.47 -0.34 13.52
C SER A 67 15.78 0.11 12.24
N GLY A 68 15.40 1.38 12.11
CA GLY A 68 14.60 1.85 10.98
C GLY A 68 13.15 1.33 10.99
N LEU A 69 12.81 0.39 11.87
CA LEU A 69 11.44 -0.08 12.03
C LEU A 69 10.62 1.04 12.64
N THR A 70 9.41 1.28 12.10
CA THR A 70 8.44 2.28 12.58
C THR A 70 8.86 3.75 12.46
N LEU A 71 10.01 4.07 11.84
CA LEU A 71 10.43 5.47 11.64
C LEU A 71 9.58 6.20 10.58
N ILE A 72 9.09 5.47 9.57
CA ILE A 72 8.16 5.99 8.57
C ILE A 72 6.76 5.45 8.86
N ALA A 73 5.81 6.34 9.14
CA ALA A 73 4.43 5.97 9.42
C ALA A 73 3.81 5.21 8.24
N GLY A 74 3.26 4.02 8.49
CA GLY A 74 2.67 3.16 7.47
C GLY A 74 3.68 2.39 6.61
N HIS A 75 4.99 2.49 6.89
CA HIS A 75 6.01 1.67 6.25
C HIS A 75 6.33 0.45 7.13
N PRO A 76 6.01 -0.78 6.69
CA PRO A 76 6.13 -1.96 7.54
C PRO A 76 7.55 -2.51 7.68
N TYR A 77 8.50 -2.02 6.88
CA TYR A 77 9.87 -2.54 6.82
C TYR A 77 10.87 -1.57 7.47
N SER A 78 12.13 -1.96 7.57
CA SER A 78 13.19 -1.07 8.06
C SER A 78 13.54 -0.02 7.00
N ALA A 79 13.31 1.25 7.31
CA ALA A 79 13.76 2.41 6.54
C ALA A 79 13.60 3.70 7.37
N PRO A 80 14.35 4.77 7.06
CA PRO A 80 15.44 4.85 6.10
C PRO A 80 16.70 4.08 6.52
N TYR A 81 17.51 3.64 5.55
CA TYR A 81 18.74 2.90 5.84
C TYR A 81 19.89 3.82 6.26
N GLU A 82 19.84 5.09 5.87
CA GLU A 82 20.80 6.13 6.25
C GLU A 82 20.79 6.44 7.76
N ASP A 83 19.66 6.22 8.44
CA ASP A 83 19.52 6.43 9.88
C ASP A 83 19.78 5.15 10.70
N LEU A 84 20.11 4.03 10.06
CA LEU A 84 20.45 2.81 10.80
C LEU A 84 21.74 2.98 11.60
N ARG A 85 21.69 2.58 12.86
CA ARG A 85 22.84 2.68 13.77
C ARG A 85 23.12 1.37 14.49
N LEU A 86 24.40 1.11 14.69
CA LEU A 86 24.88 0.06 15.57
C LEU A 86 25.21 0.65 16.95
N LYS A 87 25.08 -0.17 17.98
CA LYS A 87 25.57 0.17 19.32
C LYS A 87 27.10 0.33 19.26
N GLY A 88 27.62 1.29 20.02
CA GLY A 88 29.06 1.42 20.26
C GLY A 88 29.63 0.15 20.91
N LYS A 89 30.96 0.03 20.90
CA LYS A 89 31.64 -1.02 21.68
C LYS A 89 31.51 -0.75 23.17
#